data_AF-A0A846PIP7-F1
#
_entry.id   AF-A0A846PIP7-F1
#
_cell.length_a   1.000
_cell.length_b   1.000
_cell.length_c   1.000
_cell.angle_alpha   90.00
_cell.angle_beta   90.00
_cell.angle_gamma   90.00
#
_symmetry.space_group_name_H-M   'P 1'
#
loop_
_entity.id
_entity.type
_entity.pdbx_description
1 polymer ?
#
loop_
_entity_poly.entity_id
_entity_poly.type
_entity_poly.pdbx_seq_one_letter_code
_entity_poly.pdbx_strand_id
1 'polypeptide(L)' 'IIGFAAINTIGNAIAGLIVMTSRPFEVGDRIFFEGQFADIVSIDLIYTKMVTLDNVLISVPNQELL' A
#
# COMPACT_ATOMS: atom_id res chain seq x y z
N ILE A 1 -12.63 -3.21 -35.71
CA ILE A 1 -11.42 -2.41 -35.41
C ILE A 1 -11.63 -1.45 -34.21
N ILE A 2 -12.87 -1.04 -33.88
CA ILE A 2 -13.15 -0.11 -32.75
C ILE A 2 -12.99 -0.75 -31.34
N GLY A 3 -12.97 -2.09 -31.22
CA GLY A 3 -12.90 -2.78 -29.92
C GLY A 3 -11.51 -2.95 -29.30
N PHE A 4 -10.41 -2.82 -30.06
CA PHE A 4 -9.06 -3.09 -29.53
C PHE A 4 -8.46 -1.91 -28.76
N ALA A 5 -8.77 -0.68 -29.14
CA ALA A 5 -8.26 0.51 -28.45
C ALA A 5 -8.92 0.72 -27.08
N ALA A 6 -10.23 0.41 -26.96
CA ALA A 6 -11.00 0.60 -25.74
C ALA A 6 -10.59 -0.37 -24.61
N ILE A 7 -10.13 -1.59 -24.94
CA ILE A 7 -9.67 -2.57 -23.95
C ILE A 7 -8.48 -2.03 -23.15
N ASN A 8 -7.54 -1.36 -23.82
CA ASN A 8 -6.38 -0.77 -23.14
C ASN A 8 -6.78 0.39 -22.22
N THR A 9 -7.72 1.25 -22.65
CA THR A 9 -8.21 2.37 -21.83
C THR A 9 -9.00 1.89 -20.61
N ILE A 10 -9.83 0.86 -20.78
CA ILE A 10 -10.62 0.25 -19.69
C ILE A 10 -9.69 -0.48 -18.72
N GLY A 11 -8.68 -1.21 -19.21
CA GLY A 11 -7.68 -1.88 -18.37
C GLY A 11 -6.89 -0.91 -17.50
N ASN A 12 -6.49 0.24 -18.05
CA ASN A 12 -5.81 1.29 -17.29
C ASN A 12 -6.75 1.96 -16.26
N ALA A 13 -8.04 2.14 -16.57
CA ALA A 13 -9.02 2.68 -15.65
C ALA A 13 -9.31 1.71 -14.48
N ILE A 14 -9.38 0.41 -14.75
CA ILE A 14 -9.53 -0.64 -13.73
C ILE A 14 -8.27 -0.73 -12.86
N ALA A 15 -7.07 -0.65 -13.46
CA ALA A 15 -5.83 -0.58 -12.70
C ALA A 15 -5.77 0.66 -11.80
N GLY A 16 -6.23 1.82 -12.28
CA GLY A 16 -6.36 3.04 -11.47
C GLY A 16 -7.37 2.89 -10.32
N LEU A 17 -8.50 2.21 -10.55
CA LEU A 17 -9.47 1.86 -9.50
C LEU A 17 -8.92 0.86 -8.48
N ILE A 18 -8.13 -0.12 -8.92
CA ILE A 18 -7.43 -1.07 -8.04
C ILE A 18 -6.40 -0.31 -7.20
N VAL A 19 -5.62 0.62 -7.76
CA VAL A 19 -4.66 1.44 -6.99
C VAL A 19 -5.36 2.35 -5.98
N MET A 20 -6.52 2.92 -6.33
CA MET A 20 -7.34 3.73 -5.42
C MET A 20 -8.06 2.91 -4.34
N THR A 21 -8.30 1.61 -4.58
CA THR A 21 -8.97 0.70 -3.64
C THR A 21 -7.96 -0.14 -2.85
N SER A 22 -6.76 -0.36 -3.40
CA SER A 22 -5.64 -0.97 -2.70
C SER A 22 -5.07 0.09 -1.79
N ARG A 23 -5.66 0.21 -0.61
CA ARG A 23 -4.79 0.21 0.56
C ARG A 23 -4.17 -1.19 0.54
N PRO A 24 -2.94 -1.41 0.01
CA PRO A 24 -2.34 -2.75 -0.01
C PRO A 24 -2.24 -3.35 1.40
N PHE A 25 -2.31 -2.49 2.41
CA PHE A 25 -2.31 -2.81 3.82
C PHE A 25 -3.13 -1.77 4.58
N GLU A 26 -3.81 -2.21 5.63
CA GLU A 26 -4.64 -1.40 6.50
C GLU A 26 -4.04 -1.32 7.91
N VAL A 27 -4.57 -0.41 8.74
CA VAL A 27 -4.21 -0.37 10.16
C VAL A 27 -4.62 -1.69 10.81
N GLY A 28 -3.68 -2.34 11.49
CA GLY A 28 -3.85 -3.67 12.08
C GLY A 28 -3.21 -4.80 11.25
N ASP A 29 -2.76 -4.53 10.03
CA ASP A 29 -2.04 -5.52 9.23
C ASP A 29 -0.60 -5.70 9.72
N ARG A 30 -0.13 -6.96 9.69
CA ARG A 30 1.26 -7.32 9.90
C ARG A 30 1.97 -7.46 8.56
N ILE A 31 3.01 -6.66 8.35
CA ILE A 31 3.83 -6.66 7.13
C ILE A 31 5.27 -7.07 7.45
N PHE A 32 5.97 -7.60 6.45
CA PHE A 32 7.41 -7.88 6.54
C PHE A 32 8.16 -6.74 5.85
N PHE A 33 8.85 -5.92 6.63
CA PHE A 33 9.54 -4.71 6.18
C PHE A 33 11.00 -4.74 6.67
N GLU A 34 11.95 -4.49 5.76
CA GLU A 34 13.40 -4.47 6.05
C GLU A 34 13.94 -5.68 6.84
N GLY A 35 13.42 -6.88 6.58
CA GLY A 35 13.91 -8.11 7.22
C GLY A 35 13.28 -8.42 8.58
N GLN A 36 12.28 -7.65 9.02
CA GLN A 36 11.54 -7.88 10.25
C GLN A 36 10.03 -7.75 10.07
N PHE A 37 9.25 -8.34 10.97
CA PHE A 37 7.80 -8.14 11.00
C PHE A 37 7.44 -6.88 11.79
N ALA A 38 6.50 -6.11 11.25
CA ALA A 38 5.95 -4.94 11.89
C ALA A 38 4.43 -4.86 11.67
N ASP A 39 3.72 -4.37 12.68
CA ASP A 39 2.28 -4.17 12.68
C ASP A 39 1.95 -2.71 12.41
N ILE A 40 1.07 -2.44 11.45
CA ILE A 40 0.67 -1.07 11.12
C ILE A 40 -0.24 -0.53 12.21
N VAL A 41 0.17 0.57 12.84
CA VAL A 41 -0.58 1.21 13.93
C VAL A 41 -1.36 2.42 13.43
N SER A 42 -0.80 3.18 12.48
CA SER A 42 -1.51 4.31 11.88
C SER A 42 -0.92 4.66 10.52
N ILE A 43 -1.76 5.08 9.59
CA ILE A 43 -1.35 5.59 8.28
C ILE A 43 -1.63 7.10 8.27
N ASP A 44 -0.58 7.91 8.32
CA ASP A 44 -0.65 9.35 8.16
C ASP A 44 -0.46 9.73 6.67
N LEU A 45 -0.68 11.00 6.34
CA LEU A 45 -0.58 11.49 4.96
C LEU A 45 0.80 11.26 4.32
N ILE A 46 1.86 11.38 5.11
CA ILE A 46 3.26 11.33 4.63
C ILE A 46 3.97 10.06 5.12
N TYR A 47 3.60 9.54 6.29
CA TYR A 47 4.29 8.44 6.95
C TYR A 47 3.30 7.37 7.43
N THR A 48 3.75 6.12 7.46
CA THR A 48 3.05 5.02 8.11
C THR A 48 3.80 4.65 9.38
N LYS A 49 3.10 4.63 10.50
CA LYS A 49 3.64 4.20 11.79
C LYS A 49 3.39 2.71 11.97
N MET A 50 4.43 1.99 12.36
CA MET A 50 4.38 0.56 12.61
C MET A 50 5.07 0.23 13.93
N VAL A 51 4.71 -0.90 14.52
CA VAL A 51 5.36 -1.44 15.71
C VAL A 51 5.98 -2.77 15.38
N THR A 52 7.29 -2.92 15.60
CA THR A 52 7.99 -4.19 15.41
C THR A 52 7.64 -5.19 16.52
N LEU A 53 8.01 -6.46 16.34
CA LEU A 53 7.82 -7.49 17.37
C LEU A 53 8.56 -7.18 18.69
N ASP A 54 9.64 -6.41 18.62
CA ASP A 54 10.39 -5.93 19.78
C ASP A 54 9.74 -4.70 20.45
N ASN A 55 8.51 -4.37 20.05
CA ASN A 55 7.72 -3.27 20.58
C ASN A 55 8.35 -1.89 20.34
N VAL A 56 9.05 -1.74 19.20
CA VAL A 56 9.66 -0.48 18.75
C VAL A 56 8.75 0.20 17.73
N LEU A 57 8.40 1.47 17.97
CA LEU A 57 7.65 2.28 17.02
C LEU A 57 8.58 2.82 15.92
N ILE A 58 8.30 2.46 14.68
CA ILE A 58 8.99 2.97 13.48
C ILE A 58 8.03 3.82 12.64
N SER A 59 8.54 4.87 12.00
CA SER A 59 7.78 5.72 11.08
C SER A 59 8.45 5.67 9.73
N VAL A 60 7.75 5.11 8.75
CA VAL A 60 8.28 4.87 7.41
C VAL A 60 7.59 5.82 6.43
N PRO A 61 8.32 6.54 5.57
CA PRO A 61 7.72 7.35 4.51
C PRO A 61 6.84 6.47 3.63
N ASN A 62 5.62 6.92 3.31
CA ASN A 62 4.68 6.12 2.51
C ASN A 62 5.25 5.71 1.14
N GLN A 63 6.21 6.48 0.61
CA GLN A 63 6.91 6.18 -0.64
C GLN A 63 7.81 4.93 -0.57
N GLU A 64 8.31 4.56 0.61
CA GLU A 64 9.13 3.35 0.80
C GLU A 64 8.29 2.07 0.93
N LEU A 65 6.96 2.20 0.99
CA LEU A 65 6.01 1.10 1.11
C LEU A 65 5.25 0.79 -0.19
N LEU A 66 5.46 1.61 -1.24
CA LEU A 66 4.96 1.40 -2.60
C LEU A 66 5.96 0.56 -3.40
#